data_AF-A0A5C6LLV3-F1
#
_entry.id   AF-A0A5C6LLV3-F1
#
_cell.length_a   1.000
_cell.length_b   1.000
_cell.length_c   1.000
_cell.angle_alpha   90.00
_cell.angle_beta   90.00
_cell.angle_gamma   90.00
#
_symmetry.space_group_name_H-M   'P 1'
#
loop_
_entity.id
_entity.type
_entity.pdbx_description
1 polymer ?
#
loop_
_entity_poly.entity_id
_entity_poly.type
_entity_poly.pdbx_seq_one_letter_code
_entity_poly.pdbx_strand_id
1 'polypeptide(L)' 'MYSDSRGSFRLRKALAEHISGSRGIAMTPDMLLLTRGAQMAIYAVAATLIKPGDEYWWESRVTDWQRLYLSSWGLK' A
#
# COMPACT_ATOMS: atom_id res chain seq x y z
N MET A 1 1.71 -20.48 16.70
CA MET A 1 1.67 -19.03 17.02
C MET A 1 1.94 -18.28 15.72
N TYR A 2 0.93 -17.65 15.13
CA TYR A 2 1.09 -16.93 13.86
C TYR A 2 1.96 -15.69 14.06
N SER A 3 2.84 -15.41 13.10
CA SER A 3 3.62 -14.17 13.07
C SER A 3 2.70 -12.94 12.98
N ASP A 4 3.15 -11.80 13.51
CA ASP A 4 2.48 -10.49 13.38
C ASP A 4 2.01 -10.29 11.92
N SER A 5 0.73 -9.92 11.74
CA SER A 5 0.11 -9.72 10.43
C SER A 5 0.78 -8.59 9.63
N ARG A 6 1.49 -7.69 10.31
CA ARG A 6 2.31 -6.63 9.70
C ARG A 6 3.64 -7.13 9.14
N GLY A 7 3.96 -8.40 9.39
CA GLY A 7 5.22 -9.02 9.04
C GLY A 7 6.34 -8.76 10.05
N SER A 8 7.54 -9.23 9.69
CA SER A 8 8.72 -9.23 10.56
C SER A 8 9.03 -7.87 11.17
N PHE A 9 8.99 -7.79 12.50
CA PHE A 9 9.35 -6.58 13.24
C PHE A 9 10.78 -6.12 12.95
N ARG A 10 11.74 -7.06 12.82
CA ARG A 10 13.15 -6.74 12.52
C ARG A 10 13.28 -5.99 11.20
N LEU A 11 12.54 -6.42 10.17
CA LEU A 11 12.55 -5.76 8.86
C LEU A 11 11.86 -4.40 8.89
N ARG A 12 10.71 -4.30 9.58
CA ARG A 12 10.03 -3.01 9.77
C ARG A 12 10.91 -1.99 10.49
N LYS A 13 11.69 -2.42 11.50
CA LYS A 13 12.64 -1.55 12.19
C LYS A 13 13.72 -0.99 11.25
N ALA A 14 14.38 -1.85 10.49
CA ALA A 14 15.41 -1.43 9.54
C ALA A 14 14.85 -0.46 8.46
N LEU A 15 13.64 -0.72 7.97
CA LEU A 15 12.98 0.16 6.99
C LEU A 15 12.60 1.52 7.59
N ALA A 16 12.09 1.55 8.82
CA ALA A 16 11.73 2.79 9.50
C ALA A 16 12.97 3.70 9.69
N GLU A 17 14.10 3.14 10.10
CA GLU A 17 15.39 3.85 10.20
C GLU A 17 15.86 4.36 8.83
N HIS A 18 15.82 3.51 7.80
CA HIS A 18 16.24 3.87 6.45
C HIS A 18 15.39 5.00 5.85
N ILE A 19 14.06 4.92 5.95
CA ILE A 19 13.16 5.92 5.38
C ILE A 19 13.24 7.24 6.16
N SER A 20 13.36 7.17 7.50
CA SER A 20 13.53 8.38 8.31
C SER A 20 14.81 9.13 7.95
N GLY A 21 15.92 8.42 7.77
CA GLY A 21 17.20 9.01 7.40
C GLY A 21 17.25 9.54 5.96
N SER A 22 16.58 8.89 5.01
CA SER A 22 16.63 9.27 3.59
C SER A 22 15.58 10.28 3.16
N ARG A 23 14.42 10.33 3.85
CA ARG A 23 13.27 11.16 3.44
C ARG A 23 12.86 12.22 4.46
N GLY A 24 13.49 12.27 5.63
CA GLY A 24 13.17 13.24 6.69
C GLY A 24 11.78 13.04 7.31
N ILE A 25 11.15 11.88 7.10
CA ILE A 25 9.84 11.53 7.65
C ILE A 25 10.06 10.73 8.93
N ALA A 26 9.60 11.23 10.07
CA ALA A 26 9.65 10.47 11.33
C ALA A 26 8.78 9.21 11.22
N MET A 27 9.41 8.05 11.04
CA MET A 27 8.71 6.78 10.87
C MET A 27 9.05 5.80 12.00
N THR A 28 8.03 5.11 12.49
CA THR A 28 8.17 4.03 13.48
C THR A 28 7.86 2.67 12.86
N PRO A 29 8.37 1.56 13.43
CA PRO A 29 8.09 0.22 12.90
C PRO A 29 6.59 -0.12 12.89
N ASP A 30 5.80 0.47 13.79
CA ASP A 30 4.36 0.23 13.91
C ASP A 30 3.52 0.88 12.81
N MET A 31 4.08 1.88 12.11
CA MET A 31 3.46 2.53 10.96
C MET A 31 3.67 1.76 9.65
N LEU A 32 4.39 0.64 9.68
CA LEU A 32 4.74 -0.15 8.50
C LEU A 32 3.94 -1.47 8.44
N LEU A 33 3.44 -1.78 7.24
CA LEU A 33 2.83 -3.05 6.88
C LEU A 33 3.64 -3.66 5.73
N LEU A 34 4.26 -4.82 5.97
CA LEU A 34 4.99 -5.53 4.93
C LEU A 34 4.02 -6.24 3.99
N THR A 35 4.19 -6.02 2.69
CA THR A 35 3.38 -6.63 1.64
C THR A 35 4.25 -7.54 0.76
N ARG A 36 3.60 -8.43 0.00
CA ARG A 36 4.26 -9.29 -1.01
C ARG A 36 4.51 -8.55 -2.33
N GLY A 37 4.78 -7.25 -2.27
CA GLY A 37 5.02 -6.40 -3.44
C GLY A 37 4.01 -5.28 -3.61
N ALA A 38 4.22 -4.46 -4.63
CA ALA A 38 3.49 -3.21 -4.86
C ALA A 38 2.00 -3.43 -5.17
N GLN A 39 1.65 -4.45 -5.97
CA GLN A 39 0.24 -4.73 -6.30
C GLN A 39 -0.59 -5.03 -5.04
N MET A 40 -0.06 -5.83 -4.11
CA MET A 40 -0.72 -6.11 -2.83
C MET A 40 -0.82 -4.86 -1.96
N ALA A 41 0.19 -3.98 -1.97
CA ALA A 41 0.13 -2.72 -1.23
C ALA A 41 -0.98 -1.81 -1.77
N ILE A 42 -1.04 -1.64 -3.09
CA ILE A 42 -2.09 -0.84 -3.76
C ILE A 42 -3.46 -1.43 -3.46
N TYR A 43 -3.61 -2.76 -3.58
CA TYR A 43 -4.84 -3.47 -3.21
C TYR A 43 -5.28 -3.16 -1.78
N ALA A 44 -4.39 -3.31 -0.81
CA ALA A 44 -4.72 -3.15 0.60
C ALA A 44 -5.12 -1.70 0.92
N VAL A 45 -4.42 -0.73 0.35
CA VAL A 45 -4.77 0.69 0.49
C VAL A 45 -6.12 0.99 -0.15
N ALA A 46 -6.35 0.53 -1.38
CA ALA A 46 -7.62 0.72 -2.09
C ALA A 46 -8.79 0.09 -1.33
N ALA A 47 -8.65 -1.16 -0.87
CA ALA A 47 -9.67 -1.86 -0.09
C ALA A 47 -9.98 -1.19 1.27
N THR A 48 -9.05 -0.41 1.80
CA THR A 48 -9.23 0.30 3.07
C THR A 48 -9.88 1.67 2.89
N LEU A 49 -9.54 2.37 1.81
CA LEU A 49 -9.91 3.77 1.61
C LEU A 49 -11.12 3.96 0.69
N ILE A 50 -11.33 3.06 -0.27
CA ILE A 50 -12.28 3.26 -1.37
C ILE A 50 -13.55 2.44 -1.14
N LYS A 51 -14.70 3.07 -1.36
CA LYS A 51 -16.03 2.45 -1.28
C LYS A 51 -16.66 2.32 -2.67
N PRO A 52 -17.61 1.39 -2.86
CA PRO A 52 -18.37 1.31 -4.10
C PRO A 52 -19.03 2.65 -4.45
N GLY A 53 -18.79 3.15 -5.66
CA GLY A 53 -19.32 4.44 -6.12
C GLY A 53 -18.39 5.65 -5.91
N ASP A 54 -17.24 5.49 -5.25
CA ASP A 54 -16.23 6.55 -5.18
C ASP A 54 -15.60 6.78 -6.57
N GLU A 55 -15.34 8.05 -6.88
CA GLU A 55 -14.60 8.45 -8.08
C GLU A 55 -13.09 8.43 -7.80
N TYR A 56 -12.31 7.91 -8.74
CA TYR A 56 -10.86 7.90 -8.65
C TYR A 56 -10.22 8.69 -9.80
N TRP A 57 -9.12 9.37 -9.51
CA TRP A 57 -8.31 10.03 -10.53
C TRP A 57 -7.07 9.19 -10.83
N TRP A 58 -6.77 9.03 -12.12
CA TRP A 58 -5.63 8.26 -12.59
C TRP A 58 -4.85 9.02 -13.66
N GLU A 59 -3.52 8.94 -13.64
CA GLU A 59 -2.68 9.62 -14.61
C GLU A 59 -2.66 8.88 -15.97
N SER A 60 -2.78 9.62 -17.07
CA SER A 60 -3.10 9.11 -18.41
C SER A 60 -2.03 8.22 -19.09
N ARG A 61 -0.89 7.96 -18.44
CA ARG A 61 0.26 7.25 -19.05
C ARG A 61 0.56 5.87 -18.48
N VAL A 62 -0.28 5.32 -17.61
CA VAL A 62 -0.09 3.94 -17.12
C VAL A 62 -0.95 2.98 -17.95
N THR A 63 -0.38 1.84 -18.35
CA THR A 63 -1.01 0.86 -19.24
C THR A 63 -2.39 0.40 -18.73
N ASP A 64 -3.37 0.30 -19.64
CA ASP A 64 -4.82 0.12 -19.38
C ASP A 64 -5.22 -1.01 -18.40
N TRP A 65 -4.35 -1.99 -18.14
CA TRP A 65 -4.67 -3.14 -17.29
C TRP A 65 -4.90 -2.78 -15.82
N GLN A 66 -4.33 -1.68 -15.31
CA GLN A 66 -4.59 -1.24 -13.92
C GLN A 66 -5.99 -0.62 -13.76
N ARG A 67 -6.52 -0.02 -14.82
CA ARG A 67 -7.88 0.51 -14.87
C ARG A 67 -8.92 -0.61 -14.81
N LEU A 68 -8.68 -1.69 -15.55
CA LEU A 68 -9.56 -2.88 -15.57
C LEU A 68 -9.66 -3.55 -14.19
N TYR A 69 -8.57 -3.52 -13.41
CA TYR A 69 -8.56 -4.07 -12.07
C TYR A 69 -9.49 -3.32 -11.12
N LEU A 70 -9.42 -1.99 -11.11
CA LEU A 70 -10.24 -1.13 -10.24
C LEU A 70 -11.70 -1.04 -10.71
N SER A 71 -11.95 -1.08 -12.03
CA SER A 71 -13.34 -1.14 -12.54
C SER A 71 -14.05 -2.43 -12.14
N SER A 72 -13.30 -3.54 -11.98
CA SER A 72 -13.89 -4.80 -11.47
C SER A 72 -14.38 -4.69 -10.02
N TRP A 73 -14.06 -3.59 -9.32
CA TRP A 73 -14.49 -3.30 -7.96
C TRP A 73 -15.66 -2.31 -7.89
N GLY A 74 -16.27 -1.96 -9.03
CA GLY A 74 -17.43 -1.06 -9.07
C GLY A 74 -17.10 0.42 -8.83
N LEU A 75 -15.85 0.82 -9.04
CA LEU A 75 -15.39 2.20 -8.99
C LEU A 75 -15.68 2.92 -10.32
N LYS A 76 -16.02 4.20 -10.25
CA LYS A 76 -16.37 5.03 -11.42
C LYS A 76 -15.21 5.93 -11.82
#